data_AF-A0A2S9AHS7-F1
#
_entry.id   AF-A0A2S9AHS7-F1
#
_cell.length_a   1.000
_cell.length_b   1.000
_cell.length_c   1.000
_cell.angle_alpha   90.00
_cell.angle_beta   90.00
_cell.angle_gamma   90.00
#
_symmetry.space_group_name_H-M   'P 1'
#
loop_
_entity.id
_entity.type
_entity.pdbx_description
1 polymer ?
#
loop_
_entity_poly.entity_id
_entity_poly.type
_entity_poly.pdbx_seq_one_letter_code
_entity_poly.pdbx_strand_id
1 'polypeptide(L)'
;MRLIELLDAAGASRSMWVNVDHVISVTPMHRDAPPMVIAEAEVRLDGAPSLRVALGEHTSARDAEEAFRSFLEYLQQHGGVTSPASPQFTLRGRSSGPISVPHR
;
A
#
# COMPACT_ATOMS: atom_id res chain seq x y z
N MET A 1 20.54 8.50 3.63
CA MET A 1 19.98 7.14 3.65
C MET A 1 18.67 7.16 4.40
N ARG A 2 17.56 6.97 3.68
CA ARG A 2 16.20 7.18 4.18
C ARG A 2 15.40 5.91 4.00
N LEU A 3 15.34 5.08 5.03
CA LEU A 3 14.68 3.78 4.98
C LEU A 3 13.24 3.90 5.43
N ILE A 4 12.32 3.42 4.60
CA ILE A 4 10.90 3.28 4.93
C ILE A 4 10.48 1.82 4.81
N GLU A 5 9.50 1.45 5.62
CA GLU A 5 8.88 0.14 5.56
C GLU A 5 7.70 0.19 4.58
N LEU A 6 7.69 -0.67 3.58
CA LEU A 6 6.63 -0.80 2.58
C LEU A 6 6.06 -2.21 2.60
N LEU A 7 4.75 -2.33 2.35
CA LEU A 7 4.08 -3.63 2.27
C LEU A 7 4.11 -4.14 0.83
N ASP A 8 4.61 -5.35 0.63
CA ASP A 8 4.61 -6.02 -0.67
C ASP A 8 3.18 -6.32 -1.15
N ALA A 9 2.90 -6.01 -2.41
CA ALA A 9 1.63 -6.36 -3.06
C ALA A 9 1.47 -7.87 -3.29
N ALA A 10 2.55 -8.67 -3.29
CA ALA A 10 2.47 -10.13 -3.46
C ALA A 10 1.90 -10.88 -2.24
N GLY A 11 1.58 -10.16 -1.16
CA GLY A 11 0.95 -10.66 0.04
C GLY A 11 1.27 -9.69 1.17
N ALA A 12 0.25 -8.93 1.60
CA ALA A 12 0.31 -7.78 2.53
C ALA A 12 0.93 -8.06 3.93
N SER A 13 1.56 -9.22 4.12
CA SER A 13 2.20 -9.68 5.35
C SER A 13 3.73 -9.63 5.29
N ARG A 14 4.33 -9.24 4.16
CA ARG A 14 5.80 -9.05 4.05
C ARG A 14 6.13 -7.57 3.93
N SER A 15 6.72 -7.05 5.00
CA SER A 15 7.36 -5.75 5.01
C SER A 15 8.70 -5.79 4.27
N MET A 16 8.97 -4.77 3.47
CA MET A 16 10.25 -4.53 2.81
C MET A 16 10.79 -3.17 3.22
N TRP A 17 12.10 -3.07 3.42
CA TRP A 17 12.76 -1.82 3.71
C TRP A 17 13.31 -1.22 2.41
N VAL A 18 12.83 -0.02 2.06
CA VAL A 18 13.23 0.67 0.83
C VAL A 18 13.98 1.94 1.19
N ASN A 19 15.14 2.15 0.55
CA ASN A 19 15.86 3.41 0.64
C ASN A 19 15.25 4.42 -0.36
N VAL A 20 14.51 5.39 0.16
CA VAL A 20 13.82 6.43 -0.62
C VAL A 20 14.80 7.27 -1.44
N ASP A 21 16.05 7.40 -1.00
CA ASP A 21 17.11 8.07 -1.76
C ASP A 21 17.34 7.46 -3.16
N HIS A 22 17.01 6.18 -3.34
CA HIS A 22 17.18 5.47 -4.61
C HIS A 22 15.88 5.34 -5.39
N VAL A 23 14.77 5.91 -4.94
CA VAL A 23 13.51 5.88 -5.69
C VAL A 23 13.63 6.83 -6.88
N ILE A 24 13.58 6.27 -8.08
CA ILE A 24 13.64 7.03 -9.34
C ILE A 24 12.24 7.44 -9.78
N SER A 25 11.26 6.54 -9.63
CA SER A 25 9.88 6.81 -10.04
C SER A 25 8.88 5.96 -9.27
N VAL A 26 7.67 6.48 -9.16
CA VAL A 26 6.52 5.78 -8.58
C VAL A 26 5.36 5.89 -9.57
N THR A 27 4.70 4.77 -9.87
CA THR A 27 3.61 4.71 -10.85
C THR A 27 2.38 4.06 -10.22
N PRO A 28 1.18 4.66 -10.33
CA PRO A 28 -0.02 4.07 -9.80
C PRO A 28 -0.41 2.83 -10.59
N MET A 29 -0.85 1.78 -9.90
CA MET A 29 -1.40 0.58 -10.50
C MET A 29 -2.76 0.29 -9.86
N HIS A 30 -3.75 -0.01 -10.69
CA HIS A 30 -5.07 -0.42 -10.23
C HIS A 30 -5.37 -1.82 -10.76
N ARG A 31 -5.97 -2.65 -9.90
CA ARG A 31 -6.63 -3.87 -10.35
C ARG A 31 -8.11 -3.78 -10.00
N ASP A 32 -8.95 -3.90 -11.01
CA ASP A 32 -10.39 -4.04 -10.80
C ASP A 32 -10.67 -5.42 -10.21
N ALA A 33 -11.18 -5.44 -8.98
CA ALA A 33 -11.54 -6.65 -8.26
C ALA A 33 -12.95 -6.50 -7.67
N PRO A 34 -14.01 -6.57 -8.49
CA PRO A 34 -15.37 -6.26 -8.05
C PRO A 34 -15.76 -7.02 -6.77
N PRO A 35 -16.31 -6.35 -5.74
CA PRO A 35 -16.85 -4.98 -5.74
C PRO A 35 -15.82 -3.87 -5.40
N MET A 36 -14.53 -4.17 -5.38
CA MET A 36 -13.46 -3.27 -4.93
C MET A 36 -12.44 -2.95 -6.03
N VAL A 37 -11.63 -1.94 -5.76
CA VAL A 37 -10.45 -1.55 -6.54
C VAL A 37 -9.24 -1.78 -5.65
N ILE A 38 -8.31 -2.62 -6.10
CA ILE A 38 -7.04 -2.82 -5.39
C ILE A 38 -6.08 -1.74 -5.87
N ALA A 39 -5.66 -0.87 -4.95
CA ALA A 39 -4.65 0.14 -5.20
C ALA A 39 -3.26 -0.43 -4.91
N GLU A 40 -2.39 -0.34 -5.92
CA GLU A 40 -0.99 -0.71 -5.84
C GLU A 40 -0.14 0.47 -6.36
N ALA A 41 1.14 0.47 -6.01
CA ALA A 41 2.13 1.35 -6.63
C ALA A 41 3.32 0.52 -7.11
N GLU A 42 3.78 0.78 -8.34
CA GLU A 42 5.09 0.33 -8.78
C GLU A 42 6.14 1.35 -8.35
N VAL A 43 7.13 0.90 -7.58
CA VAL A 43 8.27 1.70 -7.12
C VAL A 43 9.51 1.21 -7.87
N ARG A 44 10.16 2.11 -8.62
CA ARG A 44 11.41 1.81 -9.32
C ARG A 44 12.58 2.37 -8.54
N LEU A 45 13.57 1.51 -8.30
CA LEU A 45 14.77 1.83 -7.55
C LEU A 45 16.00 1.84 -8.47
N ASP A 46 16.95 2.71 -8.19
CA ASP A 46 18.23 2.73 -8.89
C ASP A 46 19.03 1.45 -8.62
N GLY A 47 19.46 0.78 -9.68
CA GLY A 47 20.23 -0.47 -9.59
C GLY A 47 19.48 -1.67 -9.02
N ALA A 48 18.15 -1.62 -8.85
CA ALA A 48 17.34 -2.70 -8.30
C ALA A 48 16.06 -2.98 -9.10
N PRO A 49 15.47 -4.20 -8.99
CA PRO A 49 14.19 -4.51 -9.63
C PRO A 49 13.06 -3.60 -9.14
N SER A 50 12.02 -3.41 -9.98
CA SER A 50 10.82 -2.71 -9.54
C SER A 50 10.07 -3.52 -8.49
N LEU A 51 9.50 -2.79 -7.53
CA LEU A 51 8.73 -3.35 -6.42
C LEU A 51 7.27 -2.95 -6.58
N ARG A 52 6.36 -3.85 -6.22
CA ARG A 52 4.93 -3.55 -6.14
C ARG A 52 4.54 -3.40 -4.68
N VAL A 53 3.93 -2.28 -4.35
CA VAL A 53 3.53 -1.91 -3.00
C VAL A 53 2.01 -1.92 -2.93
N ALA A 54 1.45 -2.58 -1.92
CA ALA A 54 0.01 -2.53 -1.66
C ALA A 54 -0.35 -1.20 -0.97
N LEU A 55 -1.30 -0.47 -1.53
CA LEU A 55 -1.87 0.75 -0.95
C LEU A 55 -3.23 0.52 -0.28
N GLY A 56 -3.89 -0.59 -0.64
CA GLY A 56 -5.09 -1.07 0.03
C GLY A 56 -6.19 -1.50 -0.94
N GLU A 57 -7.32 -1.89 -0.36
CA GLU A 57 -8.56 -2.19 -1.07
C GLU A 57 -9.52 -1.01 -0.89
N HIS A 58 -10.11 -0.56 -1.99
CA HIS A 58 -10.91 0.65 -2.03
C HIS A 58 -12.26 0.40 -2.69
N THR A 59 -13.30 1.13 -2.28
CA THR A 59 -14.65 1.02 -2.86
C THR A 59 -14.82 1.78 -4.16
N SER A 60 -13.88 2.65 -4.51
CA SER A 60 -13.91 3.45 -5.73
C SER A 60 -12.51 3.76 -6.26
N ALA A 61 -12.42 4.05 -7.55
CA ALA A 61 -11.18 4.51 -8.18
C ALA A 61 -10.68 5.84 -7.58
N ARG A 62 -11.60 6.69 -7.11
CA ARG A 62 -11.25 7.96 -6.46
C ARG A 62 -10.53 7.74 -5.13
N ASP A 63 -11.02 6.80 -4.31
CA ASP A 63 -10.39 6.47 -3.03
C ASP A 63 -9.01 5.83 -3.24
N ALA A 64 -8.86 5.02 -4.29
CA ALA A 64 -7.57 4.45 -4.70
C ALA A 64 -6.56 5.54 -5.15
N GLU A 65 -7.02 6.53 -5.91
CA GLU A 65 -6.18 7.66 -6.33
C GLU A 65 -5.77 8.55 -5.15
N GLU A 66 -6.66 8.76 -4.18
CA GLU A 66 -6.34 9.48 -2.95
C GLU A 66 -5.29 8.74 -2.12
N ALA A 67 -5.41 7.41 -1.98
CA ALA A 67 -4.41 6.59 -1.31
C ALA A 67 -3.04 6.67 -1.99
N PHE A 68 -3.00 6.68 -3.33
CA PHE A 68 -1.77 6.90 -4.09
C PHE A 68 -1.16 8.28 -3.82
N ARG A 69 -1.97 9.34 -3.76
CA ARG A 69 -1.49 10.69 -3.44
C ARG A 69 -0.90 10.77 -2.04
N SER A 70 -1.58 10.21 -1.04
CA SER A 70 -1.07 10.14 0.33
C SER A 70 0.23 9.34 0.41
N PHE A 71 0.37 8.29 -0.40
CA PHE A 71 1.62 7.54 -0.50
C PHE A 71 2.78 8.40 -1.04
N LEU A 72 2.55 9.21 -2.09
CA LEU A 72 3.57 10.13 -2.61
C LEU A 72 4.00 11.17 -1.56
N GLU A 73 3.04 11.73 -0.82
CA GLU A 73 3.31 12.67 0.28
C GLU A 73 4.14 11.98 1.38
N TYR A 74 3.81 10.74 1.75
CA TYR A 74 4.58 9.94 2.69
C TYR A 74 6.04 9.75 2.24
N LEU A 75 6.27 9.40 0.97
CA LEU A 75 7.63 9.27 0.42
C LEU A 75 8.41 10.58 0.49
N GLN A 76 7.75 11.71 0.24
CA GLN A 76 8.37 13.04 0.30
C GLN A 76 8.70 13.46 1.73
N GLN A 77 7.80 13.19 2.69
CA GLN A 77 7.95 13.58 4.10
C GLN A 77 8.95 12.71 4.86
N HIS A 78 8.96 11.39 4.61
CA HIS A 78 9.97 10.48 5.15
C HIS A 78 11.29 10.52 4.37
N GLY A 79 11.40 11.54 3.52
CA GLY A 79 12.58 12.15 2.97
C GLY A 79 13.59 12.73 3.98
N GLY A 80 13.45 12.46 5.28
CA GLY A 80 14.41 12.71 6.34
C GLY A 80 14.00 11.94 7.60
N VAL A 81 14.89 11.09 8.13
CA VAL A 81 14.82 10.25 9.36
C VAL A 81 13.85 10.82 10.43
N THR A 82 12.80 10.15 10.93
CA THR A 82 12.74 8.95 11.81
C THR A 82 11.36 8.24 11.80
N SER A 83 11.35 6.91 11.98
CA SER A 83 10.21 6.05 12.41
C SER A 83 9.76 6.40 13.86
N PRO A 84 8.56 6.07 14.41
CA PRO A 84 7.65 4.98 14.08
C PRO A 84 6.17 5.38 14.08
N ALA A 85 5.66 5.71 12.91
CA ALA A 85 4.25 5.56 12.62
C ALA A 85 4.19 5.11 11.17
N SER A 86 4.44 3.83 10.93
CA SER A 86 4.09 3.22 9.65
C SER A 86 2.63 3.62 9.40
N PRO A 87 2.29 4.35 8.32
CA PRO A 87 0.90 4.54 7.97
C PRO A 87 0.34 3.14 7.77
N GLN A 88 -0.41 2.66 8.77
CA GLN A 88 -1.19 1.45 8.63
C GLN A 88 -2.25 1.80 7.60
N PHE A 89 -1.95 1.58 6.32
CA PHE A 89 -2.95 1.40 5.27
C PHE A 89 -3.72 0.15 5.67
N THR A 90 -4.63 0.35 6.61
CA THR A 90 -5.32 -0.71 7.32
C THR A 90 -6.34 -1.25 6.33
N LEU A 91 -6.19 -2.52 5.95
CA LEU A 91 -7.28 -3.31 5.38
C LEU A 91 -8.40 -3.35 6.43
N ARG A 92 -9.22 -2.30 6.51
CA ARG A 92 -10.47 -2.32 7.27
C ARG A 92 -11.53 -3.03 6.42
N GLY A 93 -11.26 -4.30 6.13
CA GLY A 93 -12.28 -5.28 5.81
C GLY A 93 -13.15 -5.45 7.04
N ARG A 94 -14.38 -4.97 6.93
CA ARG A 94 -15.45 -5.07 7.94
C ARG A 94 -15.50 -6.48 8.54
N SER A 95 -15.58 -6.49 9.86
CA SER A 95 -15.99 -7.60 10.72
C SER A 95 -17.10 -8.46 10.08
N SER A 96 -16.77 -9.72 9.77
CA SER A 96 -17.75 -10.76 9.54
C SER A 96 -18.60 -10.91 10.80
N GLY A 97 -19.87 -10.54 10.72
CA GLY A 97 -20.86 -10.81 11.76
C GLY A 97 -21.02 -12.33 12.00
N PRO A 98 -21.53 -12.73 13.17
CA PRO A 98 -21.66 -14.13 13.51
C PRO A 98 -22.64 -14.84 12.57
N ILE A 99 -22.16 -15.90 11.92
CA ILE A 99 -22.96 -16.84 11.14
C ILE A 99 -23.90 -17.55 12.11
N SER A 100 -25.19 -17.19 12.10
CA SER A 100 -26.24 -18.01 12.71
C SER A 100 -26.57 -19.15 11.76
N VAL A 101 -26.21 -20.37 12.17
CA VAL A 101 -26.56 -21.62 11.48
C VAL A 101 -27.96 -22.04 11.95
N PRO A 102 -28.94 -22.27 11.06
CA PRO A 102 -30.23 -22.80 11.47
C PRO A 102 -30.10 -24.30 11.74
N HIS A 103 -30.35 -24.72 12.98
CA HIS A 103 -30.71 -26.10 13.28
C HIS A 103 -32.23 -26.24 13.22
N ARG A 104 -32.65 -27.34 12.58
CA ARG A 104 -34.01 -27.80 12.31
C ARG A 104 -35.02 -27.61 13.44
#